data_AF-A0A6F8TRL8-F1
#
_entry.id   AF-A0A6F8TRL8-F1
#
_cell.length_a   1.000
_cell.length_b   1.000
_cell.length_c   1.000
_cell.angle_alpha   90.00
_cell.angle_beta   90.00
_cell.angle_gamma   90.00
#
_symmetry.space_group_name_H-M   'P 1'
#
loop_
_entity.id
_entity.type
_entity.pdbx_description
1 polymer ?
#
loop_
_entity_poly.entity_id
_entity_poly.type
_entity_poly.pdbx_seq_one_letter_code
_entity_poly.pdbx_strand_id
1 'polypeptide(L)' 'MLSESERLSRKFLANPHQNTSYLDLLKKNKSVDLRDNSYTVDLGNGYNAIIPIDKNKTFQ' A
#
# COMPACT_ATOMS: atom_id res chain seq x y z
N MET A 1 -17.65 4.83 16.15
CA MET A 1 -16.60 5.79 15.73
C MET A 1 -15.58 5.88 16.84
N LEU A 2 -14.28 6.04 16.51
CA LEU A 2 -13.24 6.27 17.53
C LEU A 2 -13.46 7.64 18.18
N SER A 3 -13.30 7.68 19.51
CA SER A 3 -13.27 8.90 20.31
C SER A 3 -12.05 9.77 19.98
N GLU A 4 -12.09 11.03 20.39
CA GLU A 4 -10.99 11.97 20.16
C GLU A 4 -9.69 11.53 20.84
N SER A 5 -9.78 11.03 22.09
CA SER A 5 -8.62 10.51 22.82
C SER A 5 -7.99 9.28 22.13
N GLU A 6 -8.81 8.40 21.56
CA GLU A 6 -8.32 7.24 20.80
C GLU A 6 -7.62 7.66 19.50
N ARG A 7 -8.12 8.70 18.81
CA ARG A 7 -7.51 9.25 17.58
C ARG A 7 -6.20 9.98 17.85
N LEU A 8 -6.00 10.49 19.06
CA LEU A 8 -4.75 11.12 19.48
C LEU A 8 -3.78 10.13 20.16
N SER A 9 -4.18 8.86 20.32
CA SER A 9 -3.30 7.86 20.89
C SER A 9 -2.10 7.59 20.00
N ARG A 10 -0.92 7.37 20.61
CA ARG A 10 0.31 6.99 19.89
C ARG A 10 0.09 5.80 18.96
N LYS A 11 -0.72 4.83 19.39
CA LYS A 11 -1.03 3.61 18.64
C LYS A 11 -1.78 3.95 17.34
N PHE A 12 -2.81 4.79 17.41
CA PHE A 12 -3.57 5.22 16.24
C PHE A 12 -2.74 6.11 15.31
N LEU A 13 -1.97 7.06 15.87
CA LEU A 13 -1.14 7.96 15.06
C LEU A 13 -0.03 7.20 14.31
N ALA A 14 0.55 6.17 14.92
CA ALA A 14 1.55 5.32 14.27
C ALA A 14 0.95 4.42 13.18
N ASN A 15 -0.28 3.91 13.38
CA ASN A 15 -1.00 3.13 12.39
C ASN A 15 -2.53 3.35 12.49
N PRO A 16 -3.09 4.27 11.67
CA PRO A 16 -4.53 4.53 11.65
C PRO A 16 -5.37 3.32 11.20
N HIS A 17 -4.75 2.35 10.54
CA HIS A 17 -5.37 1.12 10.05
C HIS A 17 -5.07 -0.10 10.91
N GLN A 18 -4.70 0.11 12.19
CA GLN A 18 -4.33 -0.92 13.16
C GLN A 18 -5.31 -2.11 13.31
N ASN A 19 -6.57 -1.96 12.92
CA ASN A 19 -7.61 -3.00 13.00
C ASN A 19 -7.94 -3.62 11.63
N THR A 20 -7.19 -3.29 10.58
CA THR A 20 -7.39 -3.82 9.22
C THR A 20 -6.13 -4.54 8.80
N SER A 21 -6.29 -5.74 8.22
CA SER A 21 -5.13 -6.47 7.73
C SER A 21 -4.50 -5.72 6.55
N TYR A 22 -3.19 -5.89 6.37
CA TYR A 22 -2.48 -5.31 5.23
C TYR A 22 -3.10 -5.72 3.89
N LEU A 23 -3.47 -6.99 3.75
CA LEU A 23 -4.08 -7.50 2.53
C LEU A 23 -5.46 -6.86 2.27
N ASP A 24 -6.28 -6.69 3.30
CA ASP A 24 -7.59 -6.04 3.15
C ASP A 24 -7.45 -4.56 2.76
N LEU A 25 -6.40 -3.88 3.25
CA LEU A 25 -6.10 -2.51 2.82
C LEU A 25 -5.73 -2.45 1.33
N LEU A 26 -4.90 -3.39 0.86
CA LEU A 26 -4.52 -3.47 -0.56
C LEU A 26 -5.74 -3.72 -1.45
N LYS A 27 -6.62 -4.65 -1.06
CA LYS A 27 -7.89 -4.93 -1.75
C LYS A 27 -8.79 -3.70 -1.78
N LYS A 28 -9.00 -3.07 -0.61
CA LYS A 28 -9.85 -1.89 -0.46
C LYS A 28 -9.38 -0.73 -1.32
N ASN A 29 -8.06 -0.52 -1.41
CA ASN A 29 -7.47 0.54 -2.20
C ASN A 29 -7.35 0.20 -3.70
N LYS A 30 -7.77 -0.99 -4.12
CA LYS A 30 -7.57 -1.51 -5.48
C LYS A 30 -6.11 -1.37 -5.92
N SER A 31 -5.19 -1.65 -5.00
CA SER A 31 -3.76 -1.54 -5.26
C SER A 31 -3.36 -2.53 -6.34
N VAL A 32 -2.46 -2.12 -7.23
CA VAL A 32 -1.91 -2.99 -8.27
C VAL A 32 -1.07 -4.07 -7.61
N ASP A 33 -1.30 -5.32 -7.98
CA ASP A 33 -0.50 -6.45 -7.56
C ASP A 33 0.72 -6.57 -8.47
N LEU A 34 1.90 -6.26 -7.93
CA LEU A 34 3.16 -6.28 -8.66
C LEU A 34 3.83 -7.66 -8.72
N ARG A 35 3.29 -8.66 -7.99
CA ARG A 35 3.80 -10.03 -8.01
C ARG A 35 3.61 -10.62 -9.41
N ASP A 36 4.73 -11.04 -10.01
CA ASP A 36 4.79 -11.54 -11.40
C ASP A 36 4.09 -10.59 -12.39
N ASN A 37 4.14 -9.27 -12.13
CA ASN A 37 3.43 -8.24 -12.88
C ASN A 37 4.20 -6.91 -12.87
N SER A 38 5.52 -6.97 -12.82
CA SER A 38 6.34 -5.76 -12.86
C SER A 38 7.68 -6.00 -13.54
N TYR A 39 8.28 -4.90 -13.99
CA TYR A 39 9.67 -4.85 -14.42
C TYR A 39 10.35 -3.63 -13.81
N THR A 40 11.68 -3.68 -13.77
CA THR A 40 12.50 -2.59 -13.22
C THR A 40 13.09 -1.77 -14.36
N VAL A 41 13.07 -0.44 -14.22
CA VAL A 41 13.69 0.51 -15.14
C VAL A 41 14.79 1.26 -14.40
N ASP A 42 16.02 1.18 -14.91
CA ASP A 42 17.14 1.99 -14.42
C ASP A 42 16.94 3.45 -14.86
N LEU A 43 17.04 4.37 -13.91
CA LEU A 43 16.89 5.82 -14.16
C LEU A 43 18.22 6.53 -14.42
N GLY A 44 19.36 5.81 -14.36
CA GLY A 44 20.69 6.34 -14.71
C GLY A 44 21.30 7.29 -13.66
N ASN A 45 20.66 7.42 -12.50
CA ASN A 45 21.09 8.30 -11.40
C ASN A 45 21.26 7.53 -10.07
N GLY A 46 21.46 6.21 -10.16
CA GLY A 46 21.54 5.31 -9.01
C GLY A 46 20.19 4.89 -8.43
N TYR A 47 19.08 5.28 -9.06
CA TYR A 47 17.73 4.86 -8.69
C TYR A 47 17.11 3.99 -9.77
N ASN A 48 16.17 3.15 -9.33
CA ASN A 48 15.35 2.31 -10.19
C ASN A 48 13.87 2.62 -9.96
N ALA A 49 13.06 2.48 -11.00
CA ALA A 49 11.61 2.48 -10.92
C ALA A 49 11.05 1.07 -11.11
N ILE A 50 10.03 0.70 -10.34
CA ILE A 50 9.27 -0.53 -10.55
C ILE A 50 7.99 -0.15 -11.30
N ILE A 51 7.80 -0.70 -12.49
CA ILE A 51 6.66 -0.39 -13.36
C ILE A 51 5.76 -1.62 -13.48
N PRO A 52 4.43 -1.49 -13.27
CA PRO A 52 3.51 -2.60 -13.49
C PRO A 52 3.37 -2.93 -14.98
N ILE A 53 3.30 -4.23 -15.30
CA ILE A 53 3.01 -4.71 -16.67
C ILE A 53 1.52 -4.49 -16.98
N ASP A 54 0.63 -4.98 -16.11
CA ASP A 54 -0.80 -4.73 -16.15
C ASP A 54 -1.24 -3.92 -14.91
N LYS A 55 -1.75 -2.72 -15.14
CA LYS A 55 -2.25 -1.82 -14.09
C LYS A 55 -3.62 -2.25 -13.53
N ASN A 56 -4.33 -3.15 -14.21
CA ASN A 56 -5.65 -3.63 -13.81
C ASN A 56 -5.59 -4.90 -12.95
N LYS A 57 -4.46 -5.62 -12.96
CA LYS A 57 -4.20 -6.73 -12.04
C LYS A 57 -4.05 -6.16 -10.62
N THR A 58 -5.16 -6.11 -9.89
CA THR A 58 -5.24 -5.58 -8.53
C THR A 58 -5.50 -6.70 -7.52
N PHE A 59 -5.19 -6.45 -6.24
CA PHE A 59 -5.47 -7.41 -5.17
C PHE A 59 -6.98 -7.67 -5.03
N GLN A 60 -7.36 -8.95 -5.02
CA GLN A 60 -8.72 -9.47 -4.83
C GLN A 60 -8.90 -9.98 -3.40
#